data_AF-A0A7G2LXC6-F1
#
_entry.id   AF-A0A7G2LXC6-F1
#
_cell.length_a   1.000
_cell.length_b   1.000
_cell.length_c   1.000
_cell.angle_alpha   90.00
_cell.angle_beta   90.00
_cell.angle_gamma   90.00
#
_symmetry.space_group_name_H-M   'P 1'
#
loop_
_entity.id
_entity.type
_entity.pdbx_description
1 polymer ?
#
loop_
_entity_poly.entity_id
_entity_poly.type
_entity_poly.pdbx_seq_one_letter_code
_entity_poly.pdbx_strand_id
1 'polypeptide(L)' 'MTPQLDDTDRALIAALQSNARLPVADLARSLGLARTTVQARLERLERSGAIVGYTLRLGEAARAP' A
#
# COMPACT_ATOMS: atom_id res chain seq x y z
N MET A 1 -13.22 -9.42 -12.20
CA MET A 1 -13.20 -8.02 -12.67
C MET A 1 -12.14 -7.31 -11.83
N THR A 2 -10.95 -7.08 -12.40
CA THR A 2 -9.84 -6.44 -11.67
C THR A 2 -10.22 -5.01 -11.31
N PRO A 3 -10.18 -4.61 -10.02
CA PRO A 3 -10.50 -3.25 -9.63
C PRO A 3 -9.58 -2.29 -10.38
N GLN A 4 -10.17 -1.27 -11.00
CA GLN A 4 -9.45 -0.28 -11.79
C GLN A 4 -8.63 0.58 -10.82
N LEU A 5 -7.38 0.19 -10.61
CA LEU A 5 -6.41 0.91 -9.79
C LEU A 5 -6.09 2.25 -10.45
N ASP A 6 -6.36 3.35 -9.74
CA ASP A 6 -5.96 4.68 -10.20
C ASP A 6 -4.43 4.81 -10.10
N ASP A 7 -3.83 5.78 -10.80
CA ASP A 7 -2.39 6.06 -10.71
C ASP A 7 -1.94 6.36 -9.27
N THR A 8 -2.80 7.02 -8.49
CA THR A 8 -2.59 7.24 -7.05
C THR A 8 -2.51 5.94 -6.27
N ASP A 9 -3.38 4.97 -6.57
CA ASP A 9 -3.40 3.69 -5.87
C ASP A 9 -2.13 2.89 -6.20
N ARG A 10 -1.70 2.93 -7.47
CA ARG A 10 -0.42 2.35 -7.91
C ARG A 10 0.76 2.99 -7.21
N ALA A 11 0.79 4.32 -7.11
CA ALA A 11 1.86 5.04 -6.41
C ALA A 11 1.87 4.71 -4.91
N LEU A 12 0.69 4.57 -4.30
CA LEU A 12 0.56 4.17 -2.90
C LEU A 12 1.07 2.73 -2.68
N ILE A 13 0.71 1.80 -3.56
CA ILE A 13 1.20 0.42 -3.52
C ILE A 13 2.71 0.36 -3.74
N ALA A 14 3.25 1.16 -4.65
CA ALA A 14 4.69 1.26 -4.88
C ALA A 14 5.43 1.80 -3.64
N ALA A 15 4.87 2.84 -3.00
CA ALA A 15 5.42 3.40 -1.77
C ALA A 15 5.37 2.40 -0.60
N LEU A 16 4.25 1.66 -0.47
CA LEU A 16 4.11 0.59 0.53
C LEU A 16 5.02 -0.61 0.25
N GLN A 17 5.24 -0.97 -1.01
CA GLN A 17 6.22 -2.01 -1.37
C GLN A 17 7.65 -1.61 -1.01
N SER A 18 7.99 -0.33 -1.17
CA SER A 18 9.30 0.20 -0.78
C SER A 18 9.46 0.25 0.74
N ASN A 19 8.42 0.69 1.46
CA ASN A 19 8.44 0.75 2.92
C ASN A 19 7.05 0.61 3.54
N ALA A 20 6.66 -0.64 3.82
CA ALA A 20 5.37 -0.96 4.42
C ALA A 20 5.21 -0.48 5.88
N ARG A 21 6.29 -0.02 6.53
CA ARG A 21 6.26 0.54 7.88
C ARG A 21 6.04 2.05 7.92
N LEU A 22 5.97 2.72 6.76
CA LEU A 22 5.70 4.16 6.74
C LEU A 22 4.30 4.45 7.27
N PRO A 23 4.16 5.43 8.18
CA PRO A 23 2.84 5.86 8.62
C PRO A 23 2.10 6.55 7.47
N VAL A 24 0.77 6.46 7.49
CA VAL A 24 -0.12 7.07 6.51
C VAL A 24 0.15 8.58 6.30
N ALA A 25 0.64 9.27 7.34
CA ALA A 25 1.03 10.68 7.24
C ALA A 25 2.20 10.93 6.28
N ASP A 26 3.21 10.05 6.32
CA ASP A 26 4.41 10.20 5.49
C ASP A 26 4.13 9.75 4.06
N LEU A 27 3.31 8.72 3.88
CA LEU A 27 2.78 8.35 2.55
C LEU A 27 2.00 9.51 1.93
N ALA A 28 1.13 10.16 2.71
CA ALA A 28 0.37 11.32 2.28
C ALA A 28 1.27 12.49 1.86
N ARG A 29 2.31 12.79 2.66
CA ARG A 29 3.32 13.81 2.30
C ARG A 29 4.09 13.45 1.03
N SER A 30 4.57 12.21 0.93
CA SER A 30 5.36 11.75 -0.22
C SER A 30 4.56 11.76 -1.52
N LEU A 31 3.25 11.56 -1.44
CA LEU A 31 2.35 11.55 -2.59
C LEU A 31 1.67 12.91 -2.83
N GLY A 32 1.87 13.90 -1.96
CA GLY A 32 1.20 15.21 -2.04
C GLY A 32 -0.31 15.15 -1.81
N LEU A 33 -0.79 14.15 -1.07
CA LEU A 33 -2.21 13.89 -0.84
C LEU A 33 -2.61 14.20 0.61
N ALA A 34 -3.91 14.41 0.83
CA ALA A 34 -4.44 14.48 2.18
C ALA A 34 -4.41 13.11 2.86
N ARG A 35 -4.13 13.10 4.17
CA ARG A 35 -4.08 11.88 4.98
C ARG A 35 -5.39 11.09 4.92
N THR A 36 -6.52 11.79 4.91
CA THR A 36 -7.87 11.22 4.78
C THR A 36 -8.09 10.57 3.42
N THR A 37 -7.60 11.18 2.34
CA THR A 37 -7.65 10.61 0.99
C THR A 37 -6.87 9.30 0.93
N VAL A 38 -5.65 9.28 1.47
CA VAL A 38 -4.84 8.06 1.51
C VAL A 38 -5.52 6.96 2.33
N GLN A 39 -6.11 7.31 3.47
CA GLN A 39 -6.81 6.36 4.33
C GLN A 39 -8.05 5.76 3.66
N ALA A 40 -8.87 6.59 3.00
CA ALA A 40 -10.02 6.13 2.22
C ALA A 40 -9.62 5.26 1.02
N ARG A 41 -8.49 5.59 0.37
CA ARG A 41 -7.92 4.80 -0.74
C ARG A 41 -7.46 3.43 -0.25
N LEU A 42 -6.76 3.37 0.87
CA LEU A 42 -6.33 2.12 1.53
C LEU A 42 -7.54 1.24 1.86
N GLU A 43 -8.56 1.78 2.54
CA GLU A 43 -9.77 1.02 2.83
C GLU A 43 -10.48 0.52 1.56
N ARG A 44 -10.50 1.33 0.49
CA ARG A 44 -11.07 0.92 -0.80
C ARG A 44 -10.27 -0.23 -1.41
N LEU A 45 -8.94 -0.15 -1.34
CA LEU A 45 -8.05 -1.19 -1.86
C LEU A 45 -8.17 -2.49 -1.06
N GLU A 46 -8.35 -2.41 0.26
CA GLU A 46 -8.65 -3.56 1.11
C GLU A 46 -10.03 -4.14 0.79
N ARG A 47 -11.09 -3.31 0.74
CA ARG A 47 -12.45 -3.75 0.42
C ARG A 47 -12.61 -4.32 -0.98
N SER A 48 -11.85 -3.82 -1.95
CA SER A 48 -11.85 -4.33 -3.33
C SER A 48 -11.01 -5.60 -3.51
N GLY A 49 -10.29 -6.05 -2.47
CA GLY A 49 -9.39 -7.20 -2.55
C GLY A 49 -8.12 -6.92 -3.37
N ALA A 50 -7.83 -5.66 -3.71
CA ALA A 50 -6.57 -5.26 -4.33
C ALA A 50 -5.41 -5.35 -3.32
N ILE A 51 -5.68 -5.04 -2.05
CA ILE A 51 -4.79 -5.33 -0.91
C ILE A 51 -5.40 -6.51 -0.16
N VAL A 52 -4.84 -7.70 -0.39
CA VAL A 52 -5.29 -8.96 0.26
C VAL A 52 -4.72 -9.09 1.68
N GLY A 53 -3.69 -8.30 2.01
CA GLY A 53 -3.06 -8.23 3.31
C GLY A 53 -1.68 -7.61 3.23
N TYR A 54 -1.23 -7.00 4.32
CA TYR A 54 0.12 -6.45 4.45
C TYR A 54 1.09 -7.59 4.72
N THR A 55 1.49 -8.32 3.67
CA THR A 55 2.44 -9.44 3.82
C THR A 55 3.87 -8.95 3.67
N LEU A 56 4.73 -9.29 4.62
CA LEU A 56 6.17 -9.12 4.50
C LEU A 56 6.71 -10.32 3.74
N ARG A 57 7.22 -10.10 2.52
CA ARG A 57 7.95 -11.13 1.79
C ARG A 57 9.36 -11.26 2.36
N LEU A 58 9.57 -12.31 3.15
CA LEU A 58 10.89 -12.70 3.63
C LEU A 58 11.72 -13.23 2.45
N GLY A 59 12.92 -12.67 2.27
CA GLY A 59 13.91 -13.20 1.35
C GLY A 59 14.50 -14.52 1.86
N GLU A 60 15.15 -15.28 0.98
CA GLU A 60 15.63 -16.65 1.25
C GLU A 60 16.49 -16.75 2.51
N ALA A 61 17.24 -15.71 2.87
CA ALA A 61 18.04 -15.65 4.10
C ALA A 61 17.24 -15.71 5.41
N ALA A 62 15.96 -15.36 5.39
CA ALA A 62 15.06 -15.46 6.55
C ALA A 62 14.12 -16.67 6.44
N ARG A 63 14.21 -17.44 5.35
CA ARG A 63 13.58 -18.75 5.21
C ARG A 63 14.52 -19.76 5.86
N ALA A 64 14.50 -19.83 7.19
CA ALA A 64 15.24 -20.88 7.90
C ALA A 64 14.82 -22.28 7.36
N PRO A 65 15.76 -23.24 7.29
CA PRO A 65 15.58 -24.53 6.63
C PRO A 65 14.51 -25.41 7.25
#